data_AF-A0A2N5M5D5-F1
#
_entry.id   AF-A0A2N5M5D5-F1
#
_cell.length_a   1.000
_cell.length_b   1.000
_cell.length_c   1.000
_cell.angle_alpha   90.00
_cell.angle_beta   90.00
_cell.angle_gamma   90.00
#
_symmetry.space_group_name_H-M   'P 1'
#
loop_
_entity.id
_entity.type
_entity.pdbx_description
1 polymer ?
#
loop_
_entity_poly.entity_id
_entity_poly.type
_entity_poly.pdbx_seq_one_letter_code
_entity_poly.pdbx_strand_id
1 'polypeptide(L)'
;MKIFLITTQILYVVCLVPWLPIWGLSFMSFDNGVYIGNSAFVLAIGAYPLAVVICSILAWWLRGRSKRKAAIVNLIPMLWIVAYGLLFILV
;
A
#
# COMPACT_ATOMS: atom_id res chain seq x y z
N MET A 1 -15.49 -8.26 -12.31
CA MET A 1 -15.22 -7.09 -11.45
C MET A 1 -15.30 -7.38 -9.95
N LYS A 2 -16.36 -8.04 -9.42
CA LYS A 2 -16.40 -8.39 -7.98
C LYS A 2 -15.19 -9.26 -7.58
N ILE A 3 -15.01 -10.38 -8.31
CA ILE A 3 -13.91 -11.32 -8.09
C ILE A 3 -12.57 -10.58 -8.14
N PHE A 4 -12.33 -9.77 -9.19
CA PHE A 4 -11.13 -8.95 -9.30
C PHE A 4 -10.84 -8.11 -8.03
N LEU A 5 -11.81 -7.33 -7.53
CA LEU A 5 -11.63 -6.52 -6.33
C LEU A 5 -11.32 -7.38 -5.09
N ILE A 6 -12.07 -8.47 -4.91
CA ILE A 6 -11.88 -9.38 -3.78
C ILE A 6 -10.49 -10.02 -3.83
N THR A 7 -10.09 -10.57 -4.97
CA THR A 7 -8.77 -11.20 -5.14
C THR A 7 -7.63 -10.23 -4.87
N THR A 8 -7.70 -9.00 -5.38
CA THR A 8 -6.67 -7.99 -5.10
C THR A 8 -6.67 -7.54 -3.63
N GLN A 9 -7.82 -7.46 -2.98
CA GLN A 9 -7.91 -7.07 -1.57
C GLN A 9 -7.37 -8.17 -0.66
N ILE A 10 -7.61 -9.44 -0.98
CA ILE A 10 -6.97 -10.57 -0.31
C ILE A 10 -5.44 -10.49 -0.47
N LEU A 11 -4.95 -10.21 -1.68
CA LEU A 11 -3.52 -10.00 -1.91
C LEU A 11 -2.96 -8.87 -1.03
N TYR A 12 -3.67 -7.74 -0.90
CA TYR A 12 -3.25 -6.62 -0.04
C TYR A 12 -3.15 -7.01 1.43
N VAL A 13 -4.11 -7.79 1.92
CA VAL A 13 -4.10 -8.30 3.30
C VAL A 13 -2.94 -9.26 3.51
N VAL A 14 -2.68 -10.17 2.56
CA VAL A 14 -1.55 -11.10 2.63
C VAL A 14 -0.23 -10.32 2.63
N CYS A 15 -0.08 -9.31 1.78
CA CYS A 15 1.10 -8.45 1.74
C CYS A 15 1.27 -7.59 2.99
N LEU A 16 0.23 -7.41 3.81
CA LEU A 16 0.32 -6.67 5.07
C LEU A 16 1.19 -7.41 6.10
N VAL A 17 1.24 -8.75 6.04
CA VAL A 17 2.07 -9.58 6.93
C VAL A 17 3.57 -9.25 6.80
N PRO A 18 4.20 -9.35 5.60
CA PRO A 18 5.59 -8.93 5.43
C PRO A 18 5.78 -7.41 5.51
N TRP A 19 4.71 -6.61 5.37
CA TRP A 19 4.79 -5.15 5.47
C TRP A 19 5.01 -4.65 6.90
N LEU A 20 4.42 -5.30 7.90
CA LEU A 20 4.53 -4.87 9.29
C LEU A 20 5.99 -4.79 9.78
N PRO A 21 6.86 -5.80 9.54
CA PRO A 21 8.28 -5.70 9.84
C PRO A 21 8.96 -4.53 9.11
N ILE A 22 8.65 -4.30 7.84
CA ILE A 22 9.23 -3.21 7.03
C ILE A 22 8.88 -1.86 7.65
N TRP A 23 7.63 -1.67 8.04
CA TRP A 23 7.21 -0.46 8.75
C TRP A 23 7.90 -0.32 10.10
N GLY A 24 8.05 -1.40 10.88
CA GLY A 24 8.81 -1.39 12.13
C GLY A 24 10.27 -0.97 11.94
N LEU A 25 10.95 -1.56 10.95
CA LEU A 25 12.34 -1.21 10.61
C LEU A 25 12.49 0.23 10.13
N SER A 26 11.44 0.82 9.55
CA SER A 26 11.48 2.21 9.10
C SER A 26 11.77 3.21 10.24
N PHE A 27 11.39 2.87 11.48
CA PHE A 27 11.65 3.72 12.65
C PHE A 27 13.14 3.83 13.00
N MET A 28 13.98 2.88 12.57
CA MET A 28 15.44 2.97 12.72
C MET A 28 16.03 4.16 11.95
N SER A 29 15.31 4.72 10.97
CA SER A 29 15.71 5.97 10.31
C SER A 29 15.80 7.15 11.29
N PHE A 30 15.10 7.08 12.43
CA PHE A 30 15.15 8.10 13.49
C PHE A 30 16.38 7.97 14.41
N ASP A 31 17.17 6.91 14.30
CA ASP A 31 18.44 6.78 15.08
C ASP A 31 19.42 7.91 14.72
N ASN A 32 19.31 8.43 13.49
CA ASN A 32 20.06 9.60 13.02
C ASN A 32 19.41 10.95 13.40
N GLY A 33 18.29 10.95 14.15
CA GLY A 33 17.52 12.13 14.54
C GLY A 33 16.16 12.25 13.82
N VAL A 34 15.29 13.13 14.36
CA VAL A 34 13.97 13.40 13.79
C VAL A 34 14.03 14.62 12.86
N TYR A 35 14.17 14.34 11.56
CA TYR A 35 14.15 15.34 10.50
C TYR A 35 12.98 15.13 9.56
N ILE A 36 12.65 16.14 8.75
CA ILE A 36 11.56 16.09 7.77
C ILE A 36 11.70 14.88 6.85
N GLY A 37 12.92 14.55 6.39
CA GLY A 37 13.17 13.40 5.52
C GLY A 37 12.83 12.07 6.17
N ASN A 38 13.29 11.84 7.40
CA ASN A 38 13.05 10.60 8.15
C ASN A 38 11.57 10.44 8.48
N SER A 39 10.91 11.52 8.90
CA SER A 39 9.47 11.54 9.15
C SER A 39 8.67 11.24 7.88
N ALA A 40 9.02 11.86 6.75
CA ALA A 40 8.36 11.61 5.47
C ALA A 40 8.55 10.15 5.02
N PHE A 41 9.73 9.57 5.24
CA PHE A 41 10.01 8.17 4.94
C PHE A 41 9.10 7.24 5.75
N VAL A 42 9.07 7.35 7.08
CA VAL A 42 8.23 6.50 7.94
C VAL A 42 6.74 6.67 7.62
N LEU A 43 6.28 7.90 7.33
CA LEU A 43 4.91 8.16 6.92
C LEU A 43 4.58 7.53 5.57
N ALA A 44 5.49 7.58 4.60
CA ALA A 44 5.30 6.97 3.29
C ALA A 44 5.20 5.44 3.38
N ILE A 45 5.99 4.80 4.26
CA ILE A 45 5.88 3.36 4.54
C ILE A 45 4.57 3.06 5.28
N GLY A 46 4.23 3.86 6.29
CA GLY A 46 3.00 3.74 7.07
C GLY A 46 1.72 4.02 6.29
N ALA A 47 1.80 4.64 5.12
CA ALA A 47 0.65 4.96 4.28
C ALA A 47 0.01 3.72 3.62
N TYR A 48 0.72 2.60 3.51
CA TYR A 48 0.22 1.43 2.77
C TYR A 48 -1.12 0.88 3.33
N PRO A 49 -1.28 0.56 4.63
CA PRO A 49 -2.55 0.06 5.15
C PRO A 49 -3.70 1.05 4.96
N LEU A 50 -3.43 2.35 5.13
CA LEU A 50 -4.40 3.43 4.89
C LEU A 50 -4.84 3.46 3.41
N ALA A 51 -3.88 3.39 2.48
CA ALA A 51 -4.15 3.34 1.06
C ALA A 51 -4.99 2.12 0.68
N VAL A 52 -4.68 0.94 1.24
CA VAL A 52 -5.46 -0.30 1.03
C VAL A 52 -6.92 -0.11 1.43
N VAL A 53 -7.18 0.41 2.63
CA VAL A 53 -8.55 0.60 3.13
C VAL A 53 -9.32 1.63 2.28
N ILE A 54 -8.74 2.81 2.09
CA ILE A 54 -9.40 3.92 1.38
C ILE A 54 -9.68 3.53 -0.07
N CYS A 55 -8.69 2.96 -0.77
CA CYS A 55 -8.85 2.55 -2.17
C CYS A 55 -9.85 1.40 -2.33
N SER A 56 -9.90 0.47 -1.37
CA SER A 56 -10.88 -0.63 -1.39
C SER A 56 -12.31 -0.10 -1.28
N ILE A 57 -12.58 0.80 -0.33
CA ILE A 57 -13.90 1.41 -0.14
C ILE A 57 -14.31 2.19 -1.41
N LEU A 58 -13.42 3.04 -1.91
CA LEU A 58 -13.67 3.85 -3.10
C LEU A 58 -13.89 2.98 -4.35
N ALA A 59 -13.13 1.90 -4.52
CA ALA A 59 -13.29 0.99 -5.65
C ALA A 59 -14.65 0.29 -5.63
N TRP A 60 -15.14 -0.13 -4.46
CA TRP A 60 -16.47 -0.72 -4.31
C TRP A 60 -17.59 0.27 -4.62
N TRP A 61 -17.45 1.52 -4.17
CA TRP A 61 -18.41 2.58 -4.49
C TRP A 61 -18.42 2.91 -5.99
N LEU A 62 -17.25 3.04 -6.61
CA LEU A 62 -17.10 3.36 -8.03
C LEU A 62 -17.53 2.21 -8.94
N ARG A 63 -17.56 0.96 -8.46
CA ARG A 63 -17.91 -0.22 -9.25
C ARG A 63 -19.28 -0.12 -9.92
N GLY A 64 -20.25 0.54 -9.27
CA GLY A 64 -21.59 0.78 -9.82
C GLY A 64 -21.64 1.87 -10.90
N ARG A 65 -20.67 2.79 -10.92
CA ARG A 65 -20.65 3.95 -11.82
C ARG A 65 -19.70 3.75 -13.01
N SER A 66 -18.50 3.26 -12.76
CA SER A 66 -17.48 3.04 -13.79
C SER A 66 -16.51 1.94 -13.37
N LYS A 67 -16.58 0.81 -14.08
CA LYS A 67 -15.67 -0.32 -13.87
C LYS A 67 -14.20 0.07 -14.05
N ARG A 68 -13.89 0.97 -15.01
CA ARG A 68 -12.52 1.43 -15.26
C ARG A 68 -11.97 2.24 -14.09
N LYS A 69 -12.74 3.21 -13.56
CA LYS A 69 -12.30 4.01 -12.40
C LYS A 69 -12.15 3.14 -11.14
N ALA A 70 -13.07 2.21 -10.92
CA ALA A 70 -12.95 1.24 -9.82
C ALA A 70 -11.67 0.41 -9.92
N ALA A 71 -11.29 -0.04 -11.12
CA ALA A 71 -10.05 -0.78 -11.34
C ALA A 71 -8.81 0.06 -11.01
N ILE A 72 -8.75 1.28 -11.54
CA ILE A 72 -7.60 2.19 -11.37
C ILE A 72 -7.40 2.50 -9.88
N VAL A 73 -8.47 2.89 -9.18
CA VAL A 73 -8.39 3.22 -7.75
C VAL A 73 -7.96 2.00 -6.94
N ASN A 74 -8.52 0.84 -7.23
CA ASN A 74 -8.14 -0.40 -6.54
C ASN A 74 -6.68 -0.78 -6.75
N LEU A 75 -6.06 -0.40 -7.87
CA LEU A 75 -4.65 -0.72 -8.17
C LEU A 75 -3.65 0.24 -7.51
N ILE A 76 -4.08 1.35 -6.90
CA ILE A 76 -3.17 2.30 -6.24
C ILE A 76 -2.29 1.63 -5.17
N PRO A 77 -2.82 0.77 -4.27
CA PRO A 77 -1.99 0.06 -3.29
C PRO A 77 -0.95 -0.89 -3.89
N MET A 78 -1.12 -1.34 -5.16
CA MET A 78 -0.07 -2.14 -5.82
C MET A 78 1.22 -1.36 -6.02
N LEU A 79 1.18 -0.03 -6.05
CA LEU A 79 2.40 0.78 -6.18
C LEU A 79 3.38 0.51 -5.04
N TRP A 80 2.88 0.34 -3.81
CA TRP A 80 3.71 -0.05 -2.67
C TRP A 80 4.25 -1.47 -2.86
N ILE A 81 3.39 -2.44 -3.19
CA ILE A 81 3.82 -3.83 -3.35
C ILE A 81 4.91 -3.96 -4.44
N VAL A 82 4.71 -3.30 -5.58
CA VAL A 82 5.68 -3.33 -6.69
C VAL A 82 6.97 -2.61 -6.33
N ALA A 83 6.88 -1.40 -5.74
CA ALA A 83 8.08 -0.65 -5.36
C ALA A 83 8.96 -1.45 -4.40
N TYR A 84 8.37 -2.09 -3.39
CA TYR A 84 9.13 -2.90 -2.42
C TYR A 84 9.59 -4.22 -3.00
N GLY A 85 8.76 -4.89 -3.80
CA GLY A 85 9.16 -6.11 -4.50
C GLY A 85 10.37 -5.87 -5.41
N LEU A 86 10.41 -4.73 -6.11
CA LEU A 86 11.56 -4.34 -6.93
C LEU A 86 12.80 -4.04 -6.08
N LEU A 87 12.65 -3.29 -4.98
CA LEU A 87 13.77 -3.03 -4.07
C LEU A 87 14.37 -4.34 -3.52
N PHE A 88 13.53 -5.32 -3.17
CA PHE A 88 13.99 -6.62 -2.67
C PHE A 88 14.72 -7.47 -3.72
N ILE A 89 14.44 -7.27 -5.01
CA ILE A 89 15.10 -7.99 -6.10
C ILE A 89 16.42 -7.32 -6.49
N LEU A 90 16.50 -5.99 -6.35
CA LEU A 90 17.66 -5.19 -6.78
C LEU A 90 18.77 -5.10 -5.73
N VAL A 91 18.47 -5.45 -4.47
CA VAL A 91 19.41 -5.44 -3.32
C VAL A 91 19.82 -6.85 -2.98
#